data_AF-A0A8H2RPI2-F1
#
_entry.id   AF-A0A8H2RPI2-F1
#
_cell.length_a   1.000
_cell.length_b   1.000
_cell.length_c   1.000
_cell.angle_alpha   90.00
_cell.angle_beta   90.00
_cell.angle_gamma   90.00
#
_symmetry.space_group_name_H-M   'P 1'
#
loop_
_entity.id
_entity.type
_entity.pdbx_description
1 polymer ?
#
loop_
_entity_poly.entity_id
_entity_poly.type
_entity_poly.pdbx_seq_one_letter_code
_entity_poly.pdbx_strand_id
1 'polypeptide(L)'
;MAFDQATRNCLQRFVNDARRVLEEEFTRQLQNDYGMDPNVGSVADLANLRHINDAQRESARILRDTLTHYCSGGDMDARQGLDRIVREQAFTVLNRLAALGMAEARGLLVESVGNGFQAKGFQLYARLVGTGLGETGDAYRTYLFSVFDELSQDLPGLFDRFSPQGRLFPREAALLQVLNLINDANIAPLWSEDETIGWIYQYFNSKEERKAMRDASQAPRNSRELAVRNQFFTPRYVVEFLVDNTLGRLWFNATGGETHLRERCQYLLVKPDEAAQAATKLRDPRTLKLLDPACGSMHFGLYAFDLFAEIYREAWTWEQQRGPGSLDVSTQSQAALKPLSQTYADEAAFLHDVPRLIIEHNIYGVDIDPRAAQIASLALWLRAQRAWHNAGVKAKDRLLIGRGHVVAATAPPAERELLQQFADSLDQRDAELFKKTLQLLKGLPELGVLLQVERELPHLIRQDYVGKGTGLFAQQEQESWQQAEARLHAALTEFAQAAKSTYQGRLFAQDALQGLRLIDLSREVFDVVVMNPPFGALTSGTKDQLAKAFPRSKNDLLAIFVERGLEMMRCGGRIGAITSRTCFFLSSFQKWREQVVLGIAKPEVMADLGHGVMDDAMVEAAAYVLVKE
;
A
#
# COMPACT_ATOMS: atom_id res chain seq x y z
N MET A 1 17.67 9.96 12.98
CA MET A 1 17.84 9.46 14.36
C MET A 1 17.14 8.11 14.45
N ALA A 2 17.65 7.13 15.17
CA ALA A 2 16.84 5.94 15.45
C ALA A 2 15.62 6.38 16.25
N PHE A 3 14.42 5.92 15.89
CA PHE A 3 13.19 6.13 16.66
C PHE A 3 13.32 5.43 18.02
N ASP A 4 13.96 6.09 18.98
CA ASP A 4 14.10 5.57 20.33
C ASP A 4 12.74 5.56 21.06
N GLN A 5 12.67 4.92 22.23
CA GLN A 5 11.42 4.81 22.97
C GLN A 5 10.82 6.18 23.32
N ALA A 6 11.66 7.17 23.65
CA ALA A 6 11.20 8.50 24.02
C ALA A 6 10.54 9.21 22.84
N THR A 7 11.16 9.13 21.67
CA THR A 7 10.67 9.66 20.40
C THR A 7 9.35 9.01 20.00
N ARG A 8 9.29 7.68 20.06
CA ARG A 8 8.05 6.90 19.82
C ARG A 8 6.91 7.31 20.74
N ASN A 9 7.19 7.47 22.04
CA ASN A 9 6.19 7.92 23.02
C ASN A 9 5.73 9.36 22.79
N CYS A 10 6.61 10.23 22.27
CA CYS A 10 6.25 11.59 21.89
C CYS A 10 5.29 11.59 20.69
N LEU A 11 5.66 10.87 19.63
CA LEU A 11 4.83 10.75 18.43
C LEU A 11 3.47 10.10 18.73
N GLN A 12 3.44 9.06 19.58
CA GLN A 12 2.20 8.41 19.98
C GLN A 12 1.24 9.38 20.68
N ARG A 13 1.74 10.24 21.58
CA ARG A 13 0.93 11.26 22.26
C ARG A 13 0.36 12.27 21.26
N PHE A 14 1.21 12.77 20.36
CA PHE A 14 0.78 13.65 19.26
C PHE A 14 -0.37 13.04 18.45
N VAL A 15 -0.23 11.79 18.01
CA VAL A 15 -1.25 11.10 17.21
C VAL A 15 -2.57 10.97 17.98
N ASN A 16 -2.51 10.56 19.24
CA ASN A 16 -3.70 10.40 20.08
C ASN A 16 -4.43 11.73 20.31
N ASP A 17 -3.68 12.80 20.59
CA ASP A 17 -4.25 14.13 20.82
C ASP A 17 -4.86 14.72 19.55
N ALA A 18 -4.14 14.63 18.42
CA ALA A 18 -4.64 15.11 17.14
C ALA A 18 -5.88 14.33 16.69
N ARG A 19 -5.87 12.99 16.85
CA ARG A 19 -7.02 12.12 16.58
C ARG A 19 -8.24 12.56 17.40
N ARG A 20 -8.09 12.75 18.72
CA ARG A 20 -9.19 13.19 19.59
C ARG A 20 -9.79 14.51 19.13
N VAL A 21 -8.96 15.52 18.86
CA VAL A 21 -9.42 16.84 18.38
C VAL A 21 -10.24 16.70 17.09
N LEU A 22 -9.77 15.88 16.14
CA LEU A 22 -10.45 15.66 14.87
C LEU A 22 -11.75 14.86 15.01
N GLU A 23 -11.76 13.78 15.79
CA GLU A 23 -12.95 12.96 16.03
C GLU A 23 -14.06 13.77 16.72
N GLU A 24 -13.72 14.57 17.74
CA GLU A 24 -14.67 15.47 18.41
C GLU A 24 -15.22 16.53 17.46
N GLU A 25 -14.36 17.11 16.60
CA GLU A 25 -14.77 18.09 15.62
C GLU A 25 -15.71 17.51 14.55
N PHE A 26 -15.38 16.34 13.99
CA PHE A 26 -16.20 15.71 12.97
C PHE A 26 -17.51 15.15 13.53
N THR A 27 -17.52 14.69 14.78
CA THR A 27 -18.77 14.35 15.48
C THR A 27 -19.69 15.55 15.56
N ARG A 28 -19.17 16.73 15.95
CA ARG A 28 -19.95 17.97 16.01
C ARG A 28 -20.43 18.42 14.63
N GLN A 29 -19.61 18.32 13.59
CA GLN A 29 -20.02 18.65 12.22
C GLN A 29 -21.14 17.72 11.74
N LEU A 30 -21.01 16.41 11.93
CA LEU A 30 -22.06 15.45 11.56
C LEU A 30 -23.39 15.78 12.25
N GLN A 31 -23.36 16.09 13.54
CA GLN A 31 -24.56 16.43 14.32
C GLN A 31 -25.19 17.74 13.86
N ASN A 32 -24.41 18.82 13.82
CA ASN A 32 -24.94 20.18 13.66
C ASN A 32 -25.23 20.53 12.19
N ASP A 33 -24.36 20.08 11.28
CA ASP A 33 -24.43 20.49 9.88
C ASP A 33 -25.13 19.42 9.03
N TYR A 34 -24.92 18.14 9.34
CA TYR A 34 -25.36 17.05 8.48
C TYR A 34 -26.51 16.20 9.05
N GLY A 35 -26.99 16.51 10.26
CA GLY A 35 -28.11 15.81 10.90
C GLY A 35 -27.84 14.31 11.11
N MET A 36 -26.59 13.93 11.35
CA MET A 36 -26.13 12.56 11.54
C MET A 36 -25.49 12.49 12.93
N ASP A 37 -26.03 11.68 13.84
CA ASP A 37 -25.52 11.60 15.22
C ASP A 37 -24.81 10.26 15.48
N PRO A 38 -23.47 10.26 15.53
CA PRO A 38 -22.69 9.05 15.82
C PRO A 38 -22.93 8.45 17.20
N ASN A 39 -23.39 9.24 18.18
CA ASN A 39 -23.56 8.75 19.55
C ASN A 39 -24.79 7.85 19.69
N VAL A 40 -25.86 8.19 18.97
CA VAL A 40 -27.16 7.50 19.05
C VAL A 40 -27.44 6.68 17.79
N GLY A 41 -26.75 6.95 16.67
CA GLY A 41 -26.99 6.29 15.39
C GLY A 41 -28.14 6.88 14.59
N SER A 42 -28.56 8.12 14.89
CA SER A 42 -29.70 8.75 14.22
C SER A 42 -29.27 9.52 12.96
N VAL A 43 -30.10 9.46 11.92
CA VAL A 43 -29.89 10.18 10.65
C VAL A 43 -31.17 10.89 10.27
N ALA A 44 -31.14 12.22 10.28
CA ALA A 44 -32.25 13.05 9.84
C ALA A 44 -32.42 12.98 8.31
N ASP A 45 -33.66 13.12 7.86
CA ASP A 45 -33.96 13.27 6.42
C ASP A 45 -33.24 14.50 5.86
N LEU A 46 -32.56 14.33 4.73
CA LEU A 46 -31.84 15.39 4.04
C LEU A 46 -32.77 16.55 3.67
N ALA A 47 -34.05 16.30 3.38
CA ALA A 47 -35.04 17.32 3.08
C ALA A 47 -35.32 18.27 4.27
N ASN A 48 -35.02 17.83 5.50
CA ASN A 48 -35.19 18.63 6.71
C ASN A 48 -34.02 19.58 6.98
N LEU A 49 -32.86 19.39 6.33
CA LEU A 49 -31.69 20.25 6.47
C LEU A 49 -31.82 21.49 5.57
N ARG A 50 -32.64 22.45 6.00
CA ARG A 50 -32.89 23.69 5.23
C ARG A 50 -31.82 24.76 5.39
N HIS A 51 -30.95 24.63 6.39
CA HIS A 51 -29.90 25.60 6.73
C HIS A 51 -28.61 25.43 5.92
N ILE A 52 -28.41 24.30 5.26
CA ILE A 52 -27.17 23.99 4.53
C ILE A 52 -27.21 24.48 3.07
N ASN A 53 -26.06 24.93 2.57
CA ASN A 53 -25.88 25.33 1.17
C ASN A 53 -25.74 24.11 0.23
N ASP A 54 -25.67 24.35 -1.09
CA ASP A 54 -25.60 23.28 -2.09
C ASP A 54 -24.36 22.38 -1.94
N ALA A 55 -23.20 22.95 -1.59
CA ALA A 55 -21.97 22.18 -1.38
C ALA A 55 -22.07 21.28 -0.13
N GLN A 56 -22.63 21.81 0.96
CA GLN A 56 -22.90 21.05 2.18
C GLN A 56 -23.98 20.00 1.93
N ARG A 57 -25.00 20.29 1.13
CA ARG A 57 -26.05 19.33 0.76
C ARG A 57 -25.49 18.17 -0.05
N GLU A 58 -24.55 18.43 -0.95
CA GLU A 58 -23.84 17.36 -1.66
C GLU A 58 -22.97 16.54 -0.72
N SER A 59 -22.23 17.16 0.20
CA SER A 59 -21.49 16.43 1.23
C SER A 59 -22.42 15.59 2.11
N ALA A 60 -23.58 16.13 2.51
CA ALA A 60 -24.60 15.45 3.29
C ALA A 60 -25.15 14.20 2.58
N ARG A 61 -25.32 14.28 1.25
CA ARG A 61 -25.73 13.17 0.38
C ARG A 61 -24.64 12.09 0.33
N ILE A 62 -23.41 12.47 0.03
CA ILE A 62 -22.27 11.54 -0.06
C ILE A 62 -22.06 10.81 1.28
N LEU A 63 -22.11 11.51 2.42
CA LEU A 63 -21.96 10.88 3.74
C LEU A 63 -23.05 9.85 4.04
N ARG A 64 -24.30 10.10 3.60
CA ARG A 64 -25.40 9.15 3.70
C ARG A 64 -25.19 7.96 2.79
N ASP A 65 -24.79 8.18 1.54
CA ASP A 65 -24.46 7.11 0.60
C ASP A 65 -23.32 6.21 1.14
N THR A 66 -22.29 6.81 1.74
CA THR A 66 -21.19 6.08 2.42
C THR A 66 -21.72 5.25 3.58
N LEU A 67 -22.60 5.82 4.42
CA LEU A 67 -23.23 5.09 5.52
C LEU A 67 -24.05 3.90 5.01
N THR A 68 -24.87 4.11 3.96
CA THR A 68 -25.63 3.04 3.32
C THR A 68 -24.73 1.94 2.78
N HIS A 69 -23.62 2.31 2.13
CA HIS A 69 -22.63 1.35 1.64
C HIS A 69 -22.04 0.52 2.80
N TYR A 70 -21.66 1.14 3.92
CA TYR A 70 -21.14 0.43 5.10
C TYR A 70 -22.16 -0.50 5.76
N CYS A 71 -23.44 -0.14 5.75
CA CYS A 71 -24.51 -0.97 6.31
C CYS A 71 -25.04 -2.03 5.33
N SER A 72 -24.63 -2.01 4.06
CA SER A 72 -25.20 -2.86 3.00
C SER A 72 -24.91 -4.36 3.19
N GLY A 73 -23.81 -4.68 3.87
CA GLY A 73 -23.43 -6.06 4.23
C GLY A 73 -24.21 -6.68 5.40
N GLY A 74 -25.00 -5.90 6.14
CA GLY A 74 -25.78 -6.37 7.30
C GLY A 74 -24.99 -6.58 8.61
N ASP A 75 -23.66 -6.51 8.56
CA ASP A 75 -22.76 -6.71 9.73
C ASP A 75 -22.60 -5.46 10.61
N MET A 76 -23.07 -4.30 10.16
CA MET A 76 -22.82 -3.00 10.79
C MET A 76 -24.10 -2.18 10.92
N ASP A 77 -24.41 -1.72 12.14
CA ASP A 77 -25.52 -0.79 12.38
C ASP A 77 -25.15 0.66 12.04
N ALA A 78 -26.15 1.55 11.98
CA ALA A 78 -25.93 2.95 11.64
C ALA A 78 -24.98 3.67 12.62
N ARG A 79 -24.98 3.30 13.91
CA ARG A 79 -24.11 3.91 14.92
C ARG A 79 -22.65 3.55 14.64
N GLN A 80 -22.38 2.26 14.42
CA GLN A 80 -21.06 1.76 14.05
C GLN A 80 -20.59 2.33 12.71
N GLY A 81 -21.50 2.49 11.74
CA GLY A 81 -21.20 3.11 10.45
C GLY A 81 -20.82 4.59 10.58
N LEU A 82 -21.53 5.35 11.41
CA LEU A 82 -21.21 6.76 11.69
C LEU A 82 -19.89 6.93 12.45
N ASP A 83 -19.63 6.09 13.45
CA ASP A 83 -18.34 6.06 14.17
C ASP A 83 -17.17 5.78 13.20
N ARG A 84 -17.37 4.82 12.29
CA ARG A 84 -16.41 4.52 11.22
C ARG A 84 -16.18 5.73 10.32
N ILE A 85 -17.22 6.44 9.89
CA ILE A 85 -17.09 7.66 9.09
C ILE A 85 -16.23 8.69 9.83
N VAL A 86 -16.56 9.03 11.09
CA VAL A 86 -15.80 10.00 11.90
C VAL A 86 -14.32 9.64 11.95
N ARG A 87 -14.02 8.38 12.26
CA ARG A 87 -12.66 7.88 12.37
C ARG A 87 -11.89 7.95 11.05
N GLU A 88 -12.53 7.63 9.93
CA GLU A 88 -11.90 7.69 8.62
C GLU A 88 -11.64 9.14 8.18
N GLN A 89 -12.54 10.08 8.47
CA GLN A 89 -12.29 11.52 8.24
C GLN A 89 -11.08 12.01 9.06
N ALA A 90 -11.05 11.67 10.35
CA ALA A 90 -9.96 12.02 11.26
C ALA A 90 -8.62 11.43 10.80
N PHE A 91 -8.63 10.16 10.38
CA PHE A 91 -7.47 9.49 9.82
C PHE A 91 -6.94 10.23 8.59
N THR A 92 -7.81 10.49 7.61
CA THR A 92 -7.40 11.09 6.34
C THR A 92 -6.84 12.50 6.55
N VAL A 93 -7.50 13.34 7.35
CA VAL A 93 -7.03 14.71 7.61
C VAL A 93 -5.71 14.73 8.37
N LEU A 94 -5.54 13.89 9.40
CA LEU A 94 -4.27 13.80 10.11
C LEU A 94 -3.12 13.40 9.17
N ASN A 95 -3.32 12.39 8.34
CA ASN A 95 -2.30 11.94 7.41
C ASN A 95 -2.00 12.96 6.30
N ARG A 96 -3.00 13.72 5.82
CA ARG A 96 -2.76 14.85 4.89
C ARG A 96 -1.85 15.88 5.52
N LEU A 97 -2.17 16.34 6.73
CA LEU A 97 -1.39 17.38 7.40
C LEU A 97 0.02 16.90 7.78
N ALA A 98 0.15 15.65 8.23
CA ALA A 98 1.44 15.03 8.49
C ALA A 98 2.29 14.90 7.20
N ALA A 99 1.67 14.50 6.09
CA ALA A 99 2.34 14.44 4.79
C ALA A 99 2.83 15.81 4.31
N LEU A 100 2.05 16.88 4.51
CA LEU A 100 2.51 18.25 4.24
C LEU A 100 3.72 18.62 5.13
N GLY A 101 3.64 18.35 6.44
CA GLY A 101 4.76 18.61 7.36
C GLY A 101 6.04 17.87 6.95
N MET A 102 5.93 16.61 6.54
CA MET A 102 7.05 15.83 6.01
C MET A 102 7.57 16.40 4.69
N ALA A 103 6.69 16.81 3.77
CA ALA A 103 7.08 17.42 2.50
C ALA A 103 7.84 18.73 2.71
N GLU A 104 7.42 19.56 3.67
CA GLU A 104 8.10 20.81 4.04
C GLU A 104 9.48 20.57 4.62
N ALA A 105 9.60 19.67 5.61
CA ALA A 105 10.87 19.34 6.25
C ALA A 105 11.91 18.77 5.27
N ARG A 106 11.45 18.24 4.14
CA ARG A 106 12.27 17.67 3.06
C ARG A 106 12.48 18.63 1.89
N GLY A 107 12.02 19.88 1.99
CA GLY A 107 12.15 20.89 0.94
C GLY A 107 11.39 20.56 -0.35
N LEU A 108 10.34 19.73 -0.25
CA LEU A 108 9.48 19.34 -1.37
C LEU A 108 8.32 20.31 -1.55
N LEU A 109 7.85 20.90 -0.45
CA LEU A 109 6.76 21.85 -0.41
C LEU A 109 7.23 23.15 0.25
N VAL A 110 6.77 24.29 -0.25
CA VAL A 110 6.94 25.56 0.48
C VAL A 110 6.16 25.46 1.80
N GLU A 111 6.75 25.91 2.90
CA GLU A 111 6.10 25.92 4.23
C GLU A 111 4.62 26.32 4.13
N SER A 112 3.73 25.38 4.43
CA SER A 112 2.27 25.46 4.26
C SER A 112 1.53 25.23 5.58
N VAL A 113 1.94 24.22 6.36
CA VAL A 113 1.44 23.90 7.71
C VAL A 113 2.41 24.30 8.81
N GLY A 114 3.71 24.40 8.50
CA GLY A 114 4.71 24.97 9.37
C GLY A 114 4.37 26.40 9.76
N ASN A 115 4.43 26.74 11.05
CA ASN A 115 4.05 28.06 11.59
C ASN A 115 2.57 28.47 11.35
N GLY A 116 1.70 27.55 10.96
CA GLY A 116 0.25 27.79 10.80
C GLY A 116 -0.05 28.97 9.87
N PHE A 117 -0.83 29.95 10.34
CA PHE A 117 -1.17 31.13 9.52
C PHE A 117 0.03 32.02 9.16
N GLN A 118 1.20 31.81 9.77
CA GLN A 118 2.44 32.50 9.38
C GLN A 118 3.28 31.70 8.39
N ALA A 119 2.80 30.54 7.93
CA ALA A 119 3.44 29.73 6.91
C ALA A 119 3.78 30.57 5.68
N LYS A 120 5.04 30.51 5.23
CA LYS A 120 5.54 31.31 4.11
C LYS A 120 4.68 31.15 2.85
N GLY A 121 4.27 29.92 2.53
CA GLY A 121 3.44 29.60 1.37
C GLY A 121 2.06 30.23 1.46
N PHE A 122 1.43 30.17 2.63
CA PHE A 122 0.16 30.85 2.85
C PHE A 122 0.30 32.38 2.79
N GLN A 123 1.36 32.95 3.38
CA GLN A 123 1.59 34.40 3.34
C GLN A 123 1.76 34.92 1.90
N LEU A 124 2.41 34.13 1.02
CA LEU A 124 2.49 34.45 -0.41
C LEU A 124 1.12 34.36 -1.08
N TYR A 125 0.36 33.31 -0.79
CA TYR A 125 -0.98 33.12 -1.33
C TYR A 125 -1.94 34.24 -0.90
N ALA A 126 -1.98 34.57 0.39
CA ALA A 126 -2.82 35.61 0.96
C ALA A 126 -2.54 37.00 0.35
N ARG A 127 -1.27 37.31 0.04
CA ARG A 127 -0.92 38.57 -0.64
C ARG A 127 -1.47 38.65 -2.07
N LEU A 128 -1.56 37.52 -2.76
CA LEU A 128 -2.09 37.47 -4.12
C LEU A 128 -3.61 37.58 -4.15
N VAL A 129 -4.29 36.91 -3.21
CA VAL A 129 -5.76 36.86 -3.22
C VAL A 129 -6.41 38.03 -2.45
N GLY A 130 -5.67 38.68 -1.56
CA GLY A 130 -6.17 39.80 -0.76
C GLY A 130 -7.35 39.38 0.13
N THR A 131 -8.39 40.21 0.19
CA THR A 131 -9.60 39.93 0.99
C THR A 131 -10.66 39.09 0.26
N GLY A 132 -10.34 38.56 -0.92
CA GLY A 132 -11.31 37.87 -1.79
C GLY A 132 -11.80 36.51 -1.27
N LEU A 133 -11.14 35.95 -0.25
CA LEU A 133 -11.46 34.62 0.31
C LEU A 133 -12.04 34.67 1.73
N GLY A 134 -12.52 35.83 2.16
CA GLY A 134 -13.11 35.99 3.49
C GLY A 134 -12.08 36.17 4.60
N GLU A 135 -12.36 35.61 5.77
CA GLU A 135 -11.49 35.72 6.95
C GLU A 135 -10.20 34.88 6.77
N THR A 136 -9.19 35.14 7.61
CA THR A 136 -7.88 34.47 7.53
C THR A 136 -7.99 32.95 7.55
N GLY A 137 -8.89 32.40 8.39
CA GLY A 137 -9.12 30.96 8.45
C GLY A 137 -9.71 30.37 7.16
N ASP A 138 -10.64 31.08 6.52
CA ASP A 138 -11.23 30.67 5.24
C ASP A 138 -10.21 30.72 4.09
N ALA A 139 -9.41 31.80 4.06
CA ALA A 139 -8.32 31.93 3.11
C ALA A 139 -7.28 30.83 3.28
N TYR A 140 -6.91 30.51 4.53
CA TYR A 140 -5.95 29.44 4.84
C TYR A 140 -6.46 28.06 4.46
N ARG A 141 -7.74 27.76 4.74
CA ARG A 141 -8.37 26.53 4.30
C ARG A 141 -8.37 26.39 2.78
N THR A 142 -8.72 27.46 2.06
CA THR A 142 -8.71 27.48 0.59
C THR A 142 -7.30 27.27 0.03
N TYR A 143 -6.29 27.86 0.68
CA TYR A 143 -4.89 27.61 0.35
C TYR A 143 -4.52 26.13 0.51
N LEU A 144 -4.80 25.52 1.67
CA LEU A 144 -4.52 24.09 1.90
C LEU A 144 -5.25 23.20 0.89
N PHE A 145 -6.49 23.52 0.53
CA PHE A 145 -7.22 22.82 -0.53
C PHE A 145 -6.54 22.92 -1.89
N SER A 146 -5.94 24.07 -2.21
CA SER A 146 -5.16 24.23 -3.46
C SER A 146 -3.91 23.33 -3.45
N VAL A 147 -3.23 23.24 -2.30
CA VAL A 147 -2.08 22.32 -2.13
C VAL A 147 -2.52 20.85 -2.25
N PHE A 148 -3.68 20.50 -1.68
CA PHE A 148 -4.23 19.14 -1.83
C PHE A 148 -4.58 18.83 -3.28
N ASP A 149 -5.20 19.77 -4.00
CA ASP A 149 -5.57 19.59 -5.41
C ASP A 149 -4.30 19.35 -6.27
N GLU A 150 -3.19 20.04 -5.98
CA GLU A 150 -1.90 19.80 -6.64
C GLU A 150 -1.34 18.40 -6.33
N LEU A 151 -1.24 18.03 -5.05
CA LEU A 151 -0.70 16.73 -4.63
C LEU A 151 -1.60 15.55 -5.03
N SER A 152 -2.88 15.79 -5.29
CA SER A 152 -3.83 14.76 -5.74
C SER A 152 -3.51 14.22 -7.15
N GLN A 153 -2.67 14.91 -7.93
CA GLN A 153 -2.23 14.40 -9.23
C GLN A 153 -1.39 13.13 -9.10
N ASP A 154 -0.48 13.10 -8.13
CA ASP A 154 0.35 11.93 -7.84
C ASP A 154 -0.30 10.99 -6.81
N LEU A 155 -0.97 11.56 -5.80
CA LEU A 155 -1.47 10.83 -4.63
C LEU A 155 -2.98 11.07 -4.41
N PRO A 156 -3.84 10.74 -5.40
CA PRO A 156 -5.28 11.01 -5.32
C PRO A 156 -5.92 10.28 -4.15
N GLY A 157 -5.45 9.08 -3.82
CA GLY A 157 -5.96 8.30 -2.71
C GLY A 157 -5.96 9.06 -1.39
N LEU A 158 -4.93 9.85 -1.10
CA LEU A 158 -4.83 10.65 0.13
C LEU A 158 -5.35 12.07 -0.07
N PHE A 159 -4.95 12.77 -1.13
CA PHE A 159 -5.14 14.21 -1.25
C PHE A 159 -6.40 14.66 -1.99
N ASP A 160 -7.15 13.76 -2.65
CA ASP A 160 -8.44 14.14 -3.23
C ASP A 160 -9.42 14.57 -2.13
N ARG A 161 -9.62 15.88 -1.99
CA ARG A 161 -10.49 16.47 -0.97
C ARG A 161 -11.98 16.24 -1.23
N PHE A 162 -12.33 15.77 -2.42
CA PHE A 162 -13.68 15.36 -2.74
C PHE A 162 -13.93 13.89 -2.43
N SER A 163 -12.87 13.16 -2.03
CA SER A 163 -12.99 11.77 -1.64
C SER A 163 -13.92 11.62 -0.43
N PRO A 164 -14.68 10.52 -0.35
CA PRO A 164 -15.63 10.27 0.72
C PRO A 164 -14.95 10.15 2.08
N GLN A 165 -13.79 9.49 2.14
CA GLN A 165 -13.04 9.23 3.37
C GLN A 165 -12.29 10.48 3.88
N GLY A 166 -12.23 11.56 3.09
CA GLY A 166 -11.60 12.83 3.46
C GLY A 166 -12.45 14.05 3.07
N ARG A 167 -13.77 13.89 3.09
CA ARG A 167 -14.76 14.89 2.69
C ARG A 167 -14.90 16.02 3.70
N LEU A 168 -14.79 15.69 4.99
CA LEU A 168 -14.84 16.67 6.07
C LEU A 168 -13.45 17.27 6.30
N PHE A 169 -13.44 18.55 6.68
CA PHE A 169 -12.23 19.26 7.05
C PHE A 169 -12.48 20.07 8.34
N PRO A 170 -11.54 20.11 9.29
CA PRO A 170 -11.78 20.76 10.58
C PRO A 170 -12.04 22.26 10.40
N ARG A 171 -12.95 22.80 11.22
CA ARG A 171 -13.10 24.25 11.34
C ARG A 171 -11.89 24.86 12.02
N GLU A 172 -11.73 26.18 11.87
CA GLU A 172 -10.55 26.93 12.30
C GLU A 172 -10.07 26.60 13.71
N ALA A 173 -10.96 26.57 14.71
CA ALA A 173 -10.60 26.30 16.09
C ALA A 173 -9.96 24.92 16.30
N ALA A 174 -10.46 23.88 15.60
CA ALA A 174 -9.90 22.54 15.65
C ALA A 174 -8.62 22.44 14.80
N LEU A 175 -8.60 23.09 13.63
CA LEU A 175 -7.43 23.13 12.75
C LEU A 175 -6.23 23.77 13.46
N LEU A 176 -6.41 24.91 14.15
CA LEU A 176 -5.36 25.57 14.90
C LEU A 176 -4.82 24.69 16.04
N GLN A 177 -5.68 23.94 16.73
CA GLN A 177 -5.23 22.98 17.74
C GLN A 177 -4.34 21.89 17.13
N VAL A 178 -4.74 21.32 16.00
CA VAL A 178 -3.95 20.30 15.30
C VAL A 178 -2.64 20.89 14.77
N LEU A 179 -2.65 22.11 14.22
CA LEU A 179 -1.44 22.80 13.77
C LEU A 179 -0.47 23.08 14.92
N ASN A 180 -0.97 23.45 16.10
CA ASN A 180 -0.12 23.62 17.28
C ASN A 180 0.57 22.30 17.68
N LEU A 181 -0.16 21.18 17.60
CA LEU A 181 0.41 19.85 17.84
C LEU A 181 1.48 19.48 16.81
N ILE A 182 1.24 19.80 15.52
CA ILE A 182 2.19 19.54 14.42
C ILE A 182 3.47 20.36 14.57
N ASN A 183 3.33 21.60 15.03
CA ASN A 183 4.43 22.57 15.19
C ASN A 183 5.12 22.50 16.56
N ASP A 184 4.78 21.51 17.40
CA ASP A 184 5.45 21.30 18.68
C ASP A 184 6.95 21.02 18.47
N ALA A 185 7.80 21.63 19.28
CA ALA A 185 9.26 21.53 19.16
C ALA A 185 9.78 20.09 19.29
N ASN A 186 9.06 19.21 20.00
CA ASN A 186 9.42 17.80 20.14
C ASN A 186 9.01 16.97 18.91
N ILE A 187 8.05 17.46 18.11
CA ILE A 187 7.56 16.78 16.90
C ILE A 187 8.31 17.26 15.66
N ALA A 188 8.73 18.52 15.61
CA ALA A 188 9.40 19.12 14.46
C ALA A 188 10.56 18.29 13.85
N PRO A 189 11.48 17.67 14.64
CA PRO A 189 12.56 16.84 14.08
C PRO A 189 12.06 15.60 13.33
N LEU A 190 10.90 15.06 13.71
CA LEU A 190 10.37 13.81 13.20
C LEU A 190 9.85 13.92 11.77
N TRP A 191 9.50 15.12 11.31
CA TRP A 191 9.05 15.33 9.94
C TRP A 191 10.12 14.98 8.89
N SER A 192 11.40 14.98 9.28
CA SER A 192 12.52 14.60 8.41
C SER A 192 12.75 13.08 8.31
N GLU A 193 12.24 12.30 9.27
CA GLU A 193 12.46 10.85 9.34
C GLU A 193 11.46 10.09 8.44
N ASP A 194 11.92 9.01 7.80
CA ASP A 194 11.13 8.26 6.81
C ASP A 194 10.05 7.37 7.44
N GLU A 195 10.27 6.91 8.66
CA GLU A 195 9.37 6.00 9.36
C GLU A 195 8.16 6.72 9.99
N THR A 196 8.20 8.05 10.10
CA THR A 196 7.22 8.87 10.84
C THR A 196 5.78 8.61 10.42
N ILE A 197 5.51 8.55 9.11
CA ILE A 197 4.15 8.31 8.62
C ILE A 197 3.65 6.89 8.93
N GLY A 198 4.54 5.89 8.92
CA GLY A 198 4.22 4.52 9.31
C GLY A 198 3.86 4.43 10.80
N TRP A 199 4.59 5.14 11.65
CA TRP A 199 4.28 5.25 13.08
C TRP A 199 2.96 5.99 13.34
N ILE A 200 2.67 7.06 12.58
CA ILE A 200 1.38 7.76 12.67
C ILE A 200 0.22 6.81 12.37
N TYR A 201 0.34 6.01 11.30
CA TYR A 201 -0.65 4.97 10.97
C TYR A 201 -0.83 3.96 12.11
N GLN A 202 0.27 3.42 12.66
CA GLN A 202 0.20 2.42 13.72
C GLN A 202 -0.38 2.97 15.03
N TYR A 203 0.00 4.18 15.42
CA TYR A 203 -0.49 4.81 16.65
C TYR A 203 -1.91 5.34 16.54
N PHE A 204 -2.44 5.49 15.33
CA PHE A 204 -3.83 5.91 15.14
C PHE A 204 -4.82 4.92 15.80
N ASN A 205 -4.49 3.62 15.81
CA ASN A 205 -5.27 2.59 16.49
C ASN A 205 -4.74 2.41 17.93
N SER A 206 -5.60 2.68 18.92
CA SER A 206 -5.18 2.71 20.32
C SER A 206 -4.74 1.32 20.82
N LYS A 207 -3.85 1.29 21.82
CA LYS A 207 -3.39 0.02 22.42
C LYS A 207 -4.55 -0.69 23.13
N GLU A 208 -5.46 0.08 23.69
CA GLU A 208 -6.67 -0.37 24.39
C GLU A 208 -7.63 -1.08 23.43
N GLU A 209 -7.82 -0.54 22.22
CA GLU A 209 -8.67 -1.16 21.20
C GLU A 209 -8.08 -2.50 20.74
N ARG A 210 -6.75 -2.54 20.50
CA ARG A 210 -6.03 -3.79 20.16
C ARG A 210 -6.15 -4.84 21.27
N LYS A 211 -6.01 -4.42 22.53
CA LYS A 211 -6.13 -5.31 23.69
C LYS A 211 -7.55 -5.83 23.84
N ALA A 212 -8.56 -4.97 23.77
CA ALA A 212 -9.96 -5.35 23.87
C ALA A 212 -10.36 -6.37 22.78
N MET A 213 -9.84 -6.24 21.56
CA MET A 213 -10.05 -7.23 20.49
C MET A 213 -9.45 -8.60 20.84
N ARG A 214 -8.23 -8.63 21.37
CA ARG A 214 -7.55 -9.87 21.78
C ARG A 214 -8.22 -10.55 22.97
N ASP A 215 -8.69 -9.76 23.94
CA ASP A 215 -9.40 -10.25 25.11
C ASP A 215 -10.78 -10.81 24.73
N ALA A 216 -11.43 -10.24 23.72
CA ALA A 216 -12.74 -10.69 23.24
C ALA A 216 -12.68 -12.02 22.46
N SER A 217 -11.58 -12.32 21.75
CA SER A 217 -11.44 -13.55 20.99
C SER A 217 -9.98 -13.93 20.71
N GLN A 218 -9.66 -15.21 20.87
CA GLN A 218 -8.34 -15.74 20.50
C GLN A 218 -8.08 -15.67 18.99
N ALA A 219 -9.10 -15.92 18.16
CA ALA A 219 -9.01 -15.79 16.70
C ALA A 219 -9.64 -14.46 16.22
N PRO A 220 -9.10 -13.79 15.19
CA PRO A 220 -9.71 -12.59 14.66
C PRO A 220 -11.10 -12.88 14.08
N ARG A 221 -12.08 -12.03 14.38
CA ARG A 221 -13.48 -12.22 13.93
C ARG A 221 -13.73 -11.74 12.51
N ASN A 222 -12.93 -10.80 12.00
CA ASN A 222 -13.03 -10.23 10.66
C ASN A 222 -11.67 -9.66 10.20
N SER A 223 -11.60 -9.23 8.94
CA SER A 223 -10.40 -8.64 8.32
C SER A 223 -9.87 -7.42 9.06
N ARG A 224 -10.75 -6.55 9.56
CA ARG A 224 -10.36 -5.38 10.36
C ARG A 224 -9.65 -5.79 11.64
N GLU A 225 -10.19 -6.76 12.36
CA GLU A 225 -9.56 -7.27 13.58
C GLU A 225 -8.23 -7.96 13.27
N LEU A 226 -8.15 -8.70 12.16
CA LEU A 226 -6.90 -9.32 11.69
C LEU A 226 -5.82 -8.26 11.42
N ALA A 227 -6.14 -7.21 10.66
CA ALA A 227 -5.23 -6.12 10.34
C ALA A 227 -4.76 -5.40 11.61
N VAL A 228 -5.69 -4.93 12.45
CA VAL A 228 -5.38 -4.15 13.66
C VAL A 228 -4.57 -4.98 14.67
N ARG A 229 -4.82 -6.28 14.80
CA ARG A 229 -4.07 -7.16 15.72
C ARG A 229 -2.64 -7.44 15.26
N ASN A 230 -2.37 -7.36 13.96
CA ASN A 230 -1.07 -7.68 13.34
C ASN A 230 -0.27 -6.45 12.87
N GLN A 231 -0.67 -5.23 13.26
CA GLN A 231 0.08 -4.00 12.99
C GLN A 231 1.34 -3.89 13.87
N PHE A 232 2.39 -4.60 13.48
CA PHE A 232 3.71 -4.58 14.13
C PHE A 232 4.75 -3.94 13.23
N PHE A 233 5.48 -2.97 13.77
CA PHE A 233 6.58 -2.35 13.05
C PHE A 233 7.81 -3.26 13.06
N THR A 234 8.42 -3.44 11.90
CA THR A 234 9.68 -4.17 11.77
C THR A 234 10.85 -3.22 12.00
N PRO A 235 11.74 -3.47 12.99
CA PRO A 235 12.90 -2.61 13.24
C PRO A 235 13.81 -2.50 12.03
N ARG A 236 14.44 -1.34 11.88
CA ARG A 236 15.32 -1.03 10.74
C ARG A 236 16.40 -2.09 10.49
N TYR A 237 17.09 -2.57 11.52
CA TYR A 237 18.14 -3.58 11.33
C TYR A 237 17.60 -4.92 10.79
N VAL A 238 16.35 -5.28 11.12
CA VAL A 238 15.69 -6.49 10.58
C VAL A 238 15.33 -6.27 9.12
N VAL A 239 14.82 -5.08 8.79
CA VAL A 239 14.54 -4.67 7.41
C VAL A 239 15.81 -4.74 6.57
N GLU A 240 16.89 -4.10 7.02
CA GLU A 240 18.19 -4.10 6.34
C GLU A 240 18.72 -5.53 6.21
N PHE A 241 18.69 -6.34 7.28
CA PHE A 241 19.10 -7.75 7.23
C PHE A 241 18.34 -8.57 6.18
N LEU A 242 17.01 -8.46 6.12
CA LEU A 242 16.19 -9.23 5.18
C LEU A 242 16.39 -8.75 3.74
N VAL A 243 16.42 -7.45 3.49
CA VAL A 243 16.57 -6.90 2.13
C VAL A 243 18.00 -7.08 1.62
N ASP A 244 19.02 -6.90 2.47
CA ASP A 244 20.43 -7.13 2.13
C ASP A 244 20.63 -8.58 1.71
N ASN A 245 20.11 -9.54 2.49
CA ASN A 245 20.28 -10.95 2.18
C ASN A 245 19.27 -11.49 1.15
N THR A 246 18.39 -10.65 0.60
CA THR A 246 17.48 -11.02 -0.52
C THR A 246 17.84 -10.26 -1.79
N LEU A 247 17.42 -9.00 -1.94
CA LEU A 247 17.70 -8.16 -3.11
C LEU A 247 19.19 -7.86 -3.24
N GLY A 248 19.83 -7.44 -2.15
CA GLY A 248 21.27 -7.15 -2.14
C GLY A 248 22.08 -8.38 -2.52
N ARG A 249 21.75 -9.55 -1.95
CA ARG A 249 22.36 -10.84 -2.26
C ARG A 249 22.15 -11.25 -3.71
N LEU A 250 20.95 -11.08 -4.23
CA LEU A 250 20.63 -11.41 -5.62
C LEU A 250 21.53 -10.64 -6.58
N TRP A 251 21.68 -9.33 -6.36
CA TRP A 251 22.53 -8.49 -7.20
C TRP A 251 24.04 -8.75 -6.98
N PHE A 252 24.48 -8.89 -5.72
CA PHE A 252 25.85 -9.29 -5.38
C PHE A 252 26.28 -10.58 -6.09
N ASN A 253 25.41 -11.58 -6.10
CA ASN A 253 25.70 -12.83 -6.80
C ASN A 253 25.78 -12.61 -8.32
N ALA A 254 24.84 -11.84 -8.89
CA ALA A 254 24.79 -11.57 -10.33
C ALA A 254 26.05 -10.83 -10.83
N THR A 255 26.62 -9.92 -10.03
CA THR A 255 27.85 -9.18 -10.36
C THR A 255 29.13 -9.92 -9.99
N GLY A 256 29.05 -11.15 -9.44
CA GLY A 256 30.22 -11.88 -8.96
C GLY A 256 30.91 -11.21 -7.76
N GLY A 257 30.15 -10.42 -7.00
CA GLY A 257 30.63 -9.66 -5.85
C GLY A 257 31.24 -8.30 -6.18
N GLU A 258 31.33 -7.93 -7.45
CA GLU A 258 31.79 -6.62 -7.92
C GLU A 258 30.62 -5.62 -7.96
N THR A 259 30.18 -5.16 -6.79
CA THR A 259 29.09 -4.18 -6.63
C THR A 259 29.33 -3.26 -5.44
N HIS A 260 28.92 -2.00 -5.55
CA HIS A 260 28.90 -1.04 -4.44
C HIS A 260 27.94 -1.47 -3.33
N LEU A 261 26.96 -2.34 -3.62
CA LEU A 261 26.09 -2.91 -2.60
C LEU A 261 26.86 -3.69 -1.54
N ARG A 262 28.06 -4.23 -1.85
CA ARG A 262 28.89 -4.92 -0.85
C ARG A 262 29.27 -4.02 0.33
N GLU A 263 29.49 -2.73 0.07
CA GLU A 263 29.85 -1.75 1.10
C GLU A 263 28.61 -1.13 1.76
N ARG A 264 27.52 -1.01 0.99
CA ARG A 264 26.27 -0.40 1.45
C ARG A 264 25.42 -1.35 2.32
N CYS A 265 25.33 -2.62 1.93
CA CYS A 265 24.54 -3.64 2.62
C CYS A 265 25.27 -4.14 3.88
N GLN A 266 25.10 -3.41 4.99
CA GLN A 266 25.76 -3.68 6.27
C GLN A 266 25.53 -5.12 6.78
N TYR A 267 24.37 -5.71 6.48
CA TYR A 267 23.97 -7.02 6.99
C TYR A 267 24.10 -8.15 5.96
N LEU A 268 24.67 -7.88 4.78
CA LEU A 268 24.91 -8.90 3.76
C LEU A 268 25.95 -9.93 4.24
N LEU A 269 25.55 -11.20 4.37
CA LEU A 269 26.40 -12.24 4.98
C LEU A 269 27.34 -12.95 3.99
N VAL A 270 28.42 -12.32 3.57
CA VAL A 270 29.40 -12.98 2.67
C VAL A 270 30.39 -13.84 3.47
N LYS A 271 30.54 -15.13 3.12
CA LYS A 271 31.57 -15.97 3.78
C LYS A 271 32.98 -15.56 3.31
N PRO A 272 34.01 -15.68 4.16
CA PRO A 272 35.37 -15.27 3.79
C PRO A 272 35.93 -15.95 2.54
N ASP A 273 35.52 -17.18 2.28
CA ASP A 273 35.93 -18.04 1.16
C ASP A 273 34.91 -18.06 0.00
N GLU A 274 33.85 -17.26 0.08
CA GLU A 274 32.80 -17.21 -0.93
C GLU A 274 33.27 -16.46 -2.17
N ALA A 275 33.38 -17.19 -3.29
CA ALA A 275 33.55 -16.62 -4.62
C ALA A 275 32.22 -16.71 -5.38
N ALA A 276 31.50 -15.59 -5.46
CA ALA A 276 30.28 -15.52 -6.24
C ALA A 276 30.59 -15.65 -7.73
N GLN A 277 29.86 -16.52 -8.44
CA GLN A 277 30.02 -16.66 -9.88
C GLN A 277 29.20 -15.58 -10.59
N ALA A 278 29.88 -14.67 -11.28
CA ALA A 278 29.23 -13.62 -12.06
C ALA A 278 28.30 -14.20 -13.13
N ALA A 279 27.15 -13.55 -13.31
CA ALA A 279 26.23 -13.87 -14.39
C ALA A 279 26.85 -13.51 -15.75
N THR A 280 26.50 -14.29 -16.78
CA THR A 280 26.92 -14.00 -18.16
C THR A 280 26.27 -12.73 -18.71
N LYS A 281 25.03 -12.45 -18.28
CA LYS A 281 24.31 -11.20 -18.49
C LYS A 281 23.70 -10.74 -17.17
N LEU A 282 23.87 -9.47 -16.83
CA LEU A 282 23.11 -8.86 -15.75
C LEU A 282 21.66 -8.67 -16.18
N ARG A 283 20.74 -8.85 -15.24
CA ARG A 283 19.32 -8.62 -15.50
C ARG A 283 19.05 -7.13 -15.60
N ASP A 284 18.23 -6.75 -16.58
CA ASP A 284 17.76 -5.37 -16.68
C ASP A 284 16.93 -5.03 -15.42
N PRO A 285 17.30 -3.98 -14.66
CA PRO A 285 16.61 -3.65 -13.43
C PRO A 285 15.11 -3.39 -13.60
N ARG A 286 14.66 -2.93 -14.77
CA ARG A 286 13.22 -2.73 -15.05
C ARG A 286 12.42 -4.03 -15.04
N THR A 287 13.09 -5.17 -15.01
CA THR A 287 12.47 -6.50 -14.98
C THR A 287 12.64 -7.23 -13.64
N LEU A 288 13.32 -6.61 -12.66
CA LEU A 288 13.52 -7.15 -11.32
C LEU A 288 12.37 -6.74 -10.41
N LYS A 289 11.66 -7.70 -9.81
CA LYS A 289 10.45 -7.42 -9.02
C LYS A 289 10.60 -7.87 -7.58
N LEU A 290 10.26 -6.97 -6.66
CA LEU A 290 10.17 -7.19 -5.23
C LEU A 290 8.72 -7.07 -4.76
N LEU A 291 8.24 -8.06 -4.01
CA LEU A 291 6.92 -8.05 -3.40
C LEU A 291 7.01 -8.02 -1.87
N ASP A 292 6.19 -7.16 -1.27
CA ASP A 292 5.76 -7.29 0.12
C ASP A 292 4.25 -7.63 0.18
N PRO A 293 3.86 -8.89 0.46
CA PRO A 293 2.46 -9.33 0.41
C PRO A 293 1.61 -8.91 1.62
N ALA A 294 2.22 -8.25 2.62
CA ALA A 294 1.56 -7.73 3.80
C ALA A 294 2.21 -6.40 4.20
N CYS A 295 2.14 -5.41 3.31
CA CYS A 295 3.14 -4.36 3.25
C CYS A 295 3.08 -3.30 4.35
N GLY A 296 1.94 -3.11 5.01
CA GLY A 296 1.78 -2.05 5.99
C GLY A 296 2.16 -0.69 5.39
N SER A 297 3.17 -0.03 5.98
CA SER A 297 3.73 1.24 5.50
C SER A 297 4.86 1.10 4.46
N MET A 298 5.10 -0.11 3.93
CA MET A 298 6.14 -0.42 2.94
C MET A 298 7.58 -0.23 3.47
N HIS A 299 7.85 -0.55 4.74
CA HIS A 299 9.18 -0.32 5.32
C HIS A 299 10.29 -1.06 4.54
N PHE A 300 10.05 -2.31 4.13
CA PHE A 300 11.00 -3.06 3.29
C PHE A 300 11.21 -2.41 1.92
N GLY A 301 10.13 -1.98 1.26
CA GLY A 301 10.20 -1.31 -0.03
C GLY A 301 10.96 0.02 0.03
N LEU A 302 10.87 0.77 1.13
CA LEU A 302 11.62 2.02 1.31
C LEU A 302 13.13 1.83 1.32
N TYR A 303 13.63 0.76 1.97
CA TYR A 303 15.05 0.45 1.96
C TYR A 303 15.47 -0.21 0.63
N ALA A 304 14.62 -1.08 0.08
CA ALA A 304 14.85 -1.66 -1.24
C ALA A 304 14.92 -0.60 -2.36
N PHE A 305 14.17 0.49 -2.25
CA PHE A 305 14.24 1.63 -3.19
C PHE A 305 15.68 2.13 -3.34
N ASP A 306 16.37 2.32 -2.22
CA ASP A 306 17.74 2.82 -2.25
C ASP A 306 18.71 1.80 -2.88
N LEU A 307 18.46 0.50 -2.67
CA LEU A 307 19.27 -0.55 -3.30
C LEU A 307 19.00 -0.60 -4.80
N PHE A 308 17.74 -0.48 -5.23
CA PHE A 308 17.40 -0.39 -6.64
C PHE A 308 18.06 0.82 -7.31
N ALA A 309 18.14 1.97 -6.64
CA ALA A 309 18.82 3.14 -7.19
C ALA A 309 20.30 2.86 -7.52
N GLU A 310 20.99 2.07 -6.71
CA GLU A 310 22.36 1.59 -7.00
C GLU A 310 22.36 0.58 -8.16
N ILE A 311 21.45 -0.40 -8.12
CA ILE A 311 21.30 -1.42 -9.17
C ILE A 311 21.09 -0.77 -10.55
N TYR A 312 20.26 0.27 -10.65
CA TYR A 312 20.05 1.01 -11.90
C TYR A 312 21.33 1.70 -12.39
N ARG A 313 22.12 2.30 -11.49
CA ARG A 313 23.40 2.93 -11.83
C ARG A 313 24.43 1.93 -12.34
N GLU A 314 24.54 0.78 -11.67
CA GLU A 314 25.44 -0.29 -12.09
C GLU A 314 25.00 -0.91 -13.42
N ALA A 315 23.70 -1.07 -13.66
CA ALA A 315 23.17 -1.56 -14.93
C ALA A 315 23.46 -0.61 -16.10
N TRP A 316 23.37 0.71 -15.89
CA TRP A 316 23.80 1.69 -16.89
C TRP A 316 25.28 1.52 -17.22
N THR A 317 26.13 1.45 -16.20
CA THR A 317 27.58 1.26 -16.36
C THR A 317 27.90 -0.03 -17.12
N TRP A 318 27.23 -1.13 -16.79
CA TRP A 318 27.36 -2.40 -17.50
C TRP A 318 27.04 -2.27 -18.99
N GLU A 319 25.92 -1.63 -19.32
CA GLU A 319 25.51 -1.48 -20.72
C GLU A 319 26.47 -0.58 -21.51
N GLN A 320 27.00 0.48 -20.89
CA GLN A 320 28.01 1.34 -21.53
C GLN A 320 29.31 0.59 -21.84
N GLN A 321 29.71 -0.36 -20.99
CA GLN A 321 30.93 -1.14 -21.19
C GLN A 321 30.76 -2.28 -22.21
N ARG A 322 29.57 -2.88 -22.30
CA ARG A 322 29.32 -4.11 -23.09
C ARG A 322 28.46 -3.90 -24.32
N GLY A 323 27.90 -2.70 -24.47
CA GLY A 323 27.06 -2.30 -25.59
C GLY A 323 25.56 -2.53 -25.35
N PRO A 324 24.71 -1.90 -26.19
CA PRO A 324 23.25 -1.96 -26.08
C PRO A 324 22.71 -3.40 -26.14
N GLY A 325 21.76 -3.73 -25.25
CA GLY A 325 21.14 -5.07 -25.21
C GLY A 325 22.00 -6.14 -24.53
N SER A 326 23.04 -5.72 -23.80
CA SER A 326 23.85 -6.60 -22.95
C SER A 326 23.13 -6.99 -21.64
N LEU A 327 22.09 -6.25 -21.26
CA LEU A 327 21.21 -6.59 -20.13
C LEU A 327 20.17 -7.64 -20.55
N ASP A 328 19.87 -8.57 -19.64
CA ASP A 328 18.86 -9.61 -19.84
C ASP A 328 17.46 -9.09 -19.52
N VAL A 329 16.58 -9.16 -20.52
CA VAL A 329 15.15 -8.82 -20.45
C VAL A 329 14.25 -10.04 -20.64
N SER A 330 14.82 -11.25 -20.67
CA SER A 330 14.11 -12.51 -20.97
C SER A 330 12.91 -12.75 -20.05
N THR A 331 12.96 -12.20 -18.84
CA THR A 331 11.93 -12.33 -17.82
C THR A 331 10.68 -11.49 -18.10
N GLN A 332 10.77 -10.53 -19.02
CA GLN A 332 9.66 -9.70 -19.51
C GLN A 332 9.81 -9.43 -21.02
N SER A 333 10.00 -10.48 -21.82
CA SER A 333 10.18 -10.37 -23.27
C SER A 333 9.05 -9.62 -23.99
N GLN A 334 7.81 -9.70 -23.47
CA GLN A 334 6.64 -9.01 -24.02
C GLN A 334 6.66 -7.48 -23.81
N ALA A 335 7.44 -6.97 -22.87
CA ALA A 335 7.50 -5.54 -22.57
C ALA A 335 8.26 -4.72 -23.63
N ALA A 336 8.93 -5.39 -24.58
CA ALA A 336 9.68 -4.77 -25.69
C ALA A 336 10.62 -3.63 -25.23
N LEU A 337 11.29 -3.83 -24.09
CA LEU A 337 12.18 -2.84 -23.49
C LEU A 337 13.36 -2.56 -24.42
N LYS A 338 13.52 -1.29 -24.81
CA LYS A 338 14.72 -0.83 -25.51
C LYS A 338 15.92 -0.79 -24.56
N PRO A 339 17.15 -1.01 -25.05
CA PRO A 339 18.37 -0.75 -24.29
C PRO A 339 18.37 0.63 -23.62
N LEU A 340 19.00 0.75 -22.45
CA LEU A 340 19.02 2.00 -21.68
C LEU A 340 19.67 3.13 -22.48
N SER A 341 20.82 2.86 -23.09
CA SER A 341 21.60 3.73 -23.98
C SER A 341 20.85 4.15 -25.26
N GLN A 342 19.77 3.47 -25.63
CA GLN A 342 18.89 3.85 -26.74
C GLN A 342 17.60 4.54 -26.28
N THR A 343 17.30 4.46 -24.99
CA THR A 343 16.12 5.08 -24.37
C THR A 343 16.45 6.48 -23.84
N TYR A 344 17.65 6.66 -23.29
CA TYR A 344 18.11 7.90 -22.68
C TYR A 344 19.31 8.47 -23.44
N ALA A 345 19.37 9.80 -23.52
CA ALA A 345 20.45 10.49 -24.22
C ALA A 345 21.80 10.39 -23.48
N ASP A 346 21.78 10.42 -22.15
CA ASP A 346 22.95 10.34 -21.29
C ASP A 346 22.58 9.78 -19.90
N GLU A 347 23.60 9.61 -19.05
CA GLU A 347 23.43 9.08 -17.69
C GLU A 347 22.58 10.00 -16.81
N ALA A 348 22.71 11.33 -16.98
CA ALA A 348 21.95 12.29 -16.18
C ALA A 348 20.45 12.19 -16.46
N ALA A 349 20.07 12.09 -17.74
CA ALA A 349 18.69 11.87 -18.16
C ALA A 349 18.14 10.52 -17.66
N PHE A 350 18.96 9.48 -17.67
CA PHE A 350 18.59 8.17 -17.13
C PHE A 350 18.39 8.22 -15.60
N LEU A 351 19.38 8.71 -14.85
CA LEU A 351 19.32 8.79 -13.38
C LEU A 351 18.21 9.73 -12.90
N HIS A 352 17.86 10.75 -13.69
CA HIS A 352 16.69 11.58 -13.46
C HIS A 352 15.38 10.77 -13.48
N ASP A 353 15.30 9.73 -14.31
CA ASP A 353 14.11 8.89 -14.45
C ASP A 353 14.06 7.71 -13.45
N VAL A 354 15.21 7.29 -12.92
CA VAL A 354 15.32 6.13 -12.01
C VAL A 354 14.31 6.13 -10.86
N PRO A 355 14.05 7.23 -10.12
CA PRO A 355 13.04 7.21 -9.05
C PRO A 355 11.64 6.80 -9.50
N ARG A 356 11.23 7.23 -10.71
CA ARG A 356 9.95 6.84 -11.32
C ARG A 356 9.98 5.36 -11.72
N LEU A 357 11.06 4.92 -12.38
CA LEU A 357 11.23 3.52 -12.80
C LEU A 357 11.15 2.54 -11.61
N ILE A 358 11.73 2.90 -10.46
CA ILE A 358 11.68 2.06 -9.25
C ILE A 358 10.24 1.83 -8.78
N ILE A 359 9.43 2.88 -8.73
CA ILE A 359 8.03 2.79 -8.29
C ILE A 359 7.18 2.03 -9.32
N GLU A 360 7.44 2.23 -10.60
CA GLU A 360 6.62 1.68 -11.69
C GLU A 360 7.02 0.26 -12.12
N HIS A 361 8.21 -0.23 -11.77
CA HIS A 361 8.68 -1.53 -12.24
C HIS A 361 9.15 -2.49 -11.15
N ASN A 362 9.54 -1.99 -9.97
CA ASN A 362 10.30 -2.81 -9.03
C ASN A 362 9.54 -3.16 -7.76
N ILE A 363 8.85 -2.20 -7.13
CA ILE A 363 8.30 -2.37 -5.78
C ILE A 363 6.79 -2.62 -5.84
N TYR A 364 6.39 -3.80 -5.38
CA TYR A 364 5.01 -4.25 -5.28
C TYR A 364 4.62 -4.46 -3.83
N GLY A 365 3.38 -4.12 -3.49
CA GLY A 365 2.86 -4.32 -2.15
C GLY A 365 1.39 -4.66 -2.13
N VAL A 366 0.99 -5.50 -1.19
CA VAL A 366 -0.42 -5.78 -0.91
C VAL A 366 -0.70 -5.59 0.57
N ASP A 367 -1.81 -4.94 0.88
CA ASP A 367 -2.36 -4.92 2.23
C ASP A 367 -3.88 -5.07 2.19
N ILE A 368 -4.44 -5.72 3.22
CA ILE A 368 -5.89 -5.85 3.37
C ILE A 368 -6.53 -4.57 3.96
N ASP A 369 -5.72 -3.69 4.56
CA ASP A 369 -6.16 -2.36 4.99
C ASP A 369 -5.86 -1.32 3.89
N PRO A 370 -6.90 -0.73 3.26
CA PRO A 370 -6.71 0.28 2.22
C PRO A 370 -5.93 1.51 2.70
N ARG A 371 -6.00 1.80 4.00
CA ARG A 371 -5.24 2.90 4.61
C ARG A 371 -3.75 2.59 4.64
N ALA A 372 -3.36 1.35 4.93
CA ALA A 372 -1.96 0.94 4.87
C ALA A 372 -1.42 1.10 3.45
N ALA A 373 -2.15 0.62 2.44
CA ALA A 373 -1.76 0.76 1.03
C ALA A 373 -1.61 2.24 0.60
N GLN A 374 -2.48 3.12 1.08
CA GLN A 374 -2.37 4.57 0.86
C GLN A 374 -1.10 5.16 1.50
N ILE A 375 -0.80 4.79 2.75
CA ILE A 375 0.41 5.26 3.47
C ILE A 375 1.69 4.71 2.82
N ALA A 376 1.70 3.44 2.41
CA ALA A 376 2.78 2.85 1.64
C ALA A 376 3.04 3.60 0.33
N SER A 377 1.98 3.96 -0.40
CA SER A 377 2.09 4.73 -1.64
C SER A 377 2.66 6.13 -1.40
N LEU A 378 2.19 6.83 -0.36
CA LEU A 378 2.75 8.12 0.05
C LEU A 378 4.23 8.01 0.45
N ALA A 379 4.60 6.98 1.21
CA ALA A 379 5.97 6.80 1.68
C ALA A 379 6.94 6.58 0.51
N LEU A 380 6.56 5.77 -0.48
CA LEU A 380 7.32 5.57 -1.71
C LEU A 380 7.43 6.86 -2.53
N TRP A 381 6.34 7.62 -2.66
CA TRP A 381 6.37 8.92 -3.34
C TRP A 381 7.33 9.90 -2.63
N LEU A 382 7.25 10.03 -1.30
CA LEU A 382 8.18 10.87 -0.52
C LEU A 382 9.64 10.43 -0.67
N ARG A 383 9.90 9.12 -0.82
CA ARG A 383 11.23 8.58 -1.08
C ARG A 383 11.75 9.00 -2.46
N ALA A 384 10.93 8.88 -3.51
CA ALA A 384 11.31 9.32 -4.85
C ALA A 384 11.54 10.84 -4.92
N GLN A 385 10.67 11.63 -4.29
CA GLN A 385 10.83 13.08 -4.18
C GLN A 385 12.12 13.49 -3.48
N ARG A 386 12.51 12.76 -2.41
CA ARG A 386 13.80 12.95 -1.74
C ARG A 386 14.98 12.59 -2.63
N ALA A 387 14.89 11.51 -3.41
CA ALA A 387 15.94 11.12 -4.35
C ALA A 387 16.19 12.23 -5.39
N TRP A 388 15.12 12.79 -5.97
CA TRP A 388 15.21 13.94 -6.88
C TRP A 388 15.76 15.19 -6.21
N HIS A 389 15.32 15.49 -4.99
CA HIS A 389 15.86 16.63 -4.22
C HIS A 389 17.37 16.49 -4.00
N ASN A 390 17.84 15.33 -3.56
CA ASN A 390 19.26 15.05 -3.35
C ASN A 390 20.07 15.14 -4.65
N ALA A 391 19.46 14.78 -5.79
CA ALA A 391 20.05 14.93 -7.12
C ALA A 391 19.99 16.38 -7.67
N GLY A 392 19.46 17.34 -6.91
CA GLY A 392 19.35 18.75 -7.32
C GLY A 392 18.24 19.03 -8.34
N VAL A 393 17.31 18.10 -8.53
CA VAL A 393 16.19 18.22 -9.48
C VAL A 393 15.11 19.11 -8.88
N LYS A 394 14.83 20.22 -9.56
CA LYS A 394 13.80 21.19 -9.13
C LYS A 394 12.42 20.56 -9.25
N ALA A 395 11.51 20.92 -8.33
CA ALA A 395 10.16 20.35 -8.27
C ALA A 395 9.41 20.33 -9.61
N LYS A 396 9.46 21.44 -10.37
CA LYS A 396 8.82 21.56 -11.69
C LYS A 396 9.39 20.67 -12.80
N ASP A 397 10.62 20.18 -12.62
CA ASP A 397 11.33 19.37 -13.60
C ASP A 397 11.23 17.87 -13.25
N ARG A 398 10.67 17.53 -12.08
CA ARG A 398 10.44 16.15 -11.65
C ARG A 398 9.32 15.52 -12.48
N LEU A 399 9.52 14.26 -12.85
CA LEU A 399 8.53 13.50 -13.61
C LEU A 399 7.34 13.15 -12.72
N LEU A 400 6.14 13.15 -13.31
CA LEU A 400 4.97 12.57 -12.67
C LEU A 400 5.21 11.09 -12.44
N ILE A 401 4.94 10.63 -11.23
CA ILE A 401 5.05 9.21 -10.90
C ILE A 401 3.73 8.56 -11.32
N GLY A 402 3.79 7.56 -12.20
CA GLY A 402 2.61 6.78 -12.56
C GLY A 402 2.01 6.04 -11.37
N ARG A 403 0.93 5.29 -11.62
CA ARG A 403 0.37 4.42 -10.59
C ARG A 403 1.36 3.30 -10.25
N GLY A 404 1.96 3.37 -9.06
CA GLY A 404 2.79 2.29 -8.51
C GLY A 404 2.01 1.01 -8.22
N HIS A 405 2.70 -0.01 -7.70
CA HIS A 405 2.14 -1.37 -7.53
C HIS A 405 1.76 -1.72 -6.09
N VAL A 406 1.40 -0.71 -5.29
CA VAL A 406 0.77 -0.93 -3.99
C VAL A 406 -0.74 -1.06 -4.19
N VAL A 407 -1.30 -2.19 -3.74
CA VAL A 407 -2.70 -2.57 -3.96
C VAL A 407 -3.37 -2.87 -2.62
N ALA A 408 -4.55 -2.30 -2.42
CA ALA A 408 -5.42 -2.66 -1.32
C ALA A 408 -6.29 -3.86 -1.73
N ALA A 409 -6.30 -4.92 -0.93
CA ALA A 409 -7.20 -6.05 -1.11
C ALA A 409 -8.60 -5.70 -0.57
N THR A 410 -9.32 -4.85 -1.30
CA THR A 410 -10.68 -4.40 -0.94
C THR A 410 -11.76 -5.40 -1.36
N ALA A 411 -12.95 -5.22 -0.79
CA ALA A 411 -14.10 -6.02 -1.20
C ALA A 411 -14.48 -5.66 -2.64
N PRO A 412 -14.91 -6.64 -3.45
CA PRO A 412 -15.57 -6.31 -4.71
C PRO A 412 -16.89 -5.57 -4.42
N PRO A 413 -17.39 -4.78 -5.38
CA PRO A 413 -18.64 -4.05 -5.22
C PRO A 413 -19.82 -4.99 -4.89
N ALA A 414 -20.67 -4.58 -3.96
CA ALA A 414 -21.81 -5.38 -3.48
C ALA A 414 -23.17 -4.92 -4.04
N GLU A 415 -23.21 -3.75 -4.68
CA GLU A 415 -24.40 -3.08 -5.16
C GLU A 415 -25.01 -3.80 -6.37
N ARG A 416 -26.01 -4.66 -6.13
CA ARG A 416 -26.65 -5.50 -7.16
C ARG A 416 -27.22 -4.69 -8.33
N GLU A 417 -27.78 -3.53 -8.08
CA GLU A 417 -28.36 -2.67 -9.12
C GLU A 417 -27.27 -2.08 -10.02
N LEU A 418 -26.18 -1.56 -9.44
CA LEU A 418 -25.05 -1.01 -10.21
C LEU A 418 -24.31 -2.13 -10.97
N LEU A 419 -24.16 -3.30 -10.35
CA LEU A 419 -23.64 -4.49 -11.02
C LEU A 419 -24.45 -4.82 -12.26
N GLN A 420 -25.78 -4.81 -12.17
CA GLN A 420 -26.65 -5.12 -13.29
C GLN A 420 -26.58 -4.03 -14.36
N GLN A 421 -26.63 -2.75 -13.98
CA GLN A 421 -26.49 -1.62 -14.92
C GLN A 421 -25.17 -1.66 -15.67
N PHE A 422 -24.07 -1.93 -14.97
CA PHE A 422 -22.74 -2.06 -15.58
C PHE A 422 -22.68 -3.28 -16.50
N ALA A 423 -23.19 -4.43 -16.07
CA ALA A 423 -23.23 -5.63 -16.89
C ALA A 423 -24.06 -5.44 -18.17
N ASP A 424 -25.16 -4.69 -18.12
CA ASP A 424 -26.00 -4.37 -19.28
C ASP A 424 -25.31 -3.44 -20.28
N SER A 425 -24.25 -2.75 -19.87
CA SER A 425 -23.40 -1.91 -20.74
C SER A 425 -22.29 -2.68 -21.44
N LEU A 426 -22.05 -3.94 -21.06
CA LEU A 426 -21.01 -4.81 -21.61
C LEU A 426 -21.58 -5.79 -22.63
N ASP A 427 -20.72 -6.30 -23.51
CA ASP A 427 -21.04 -7.48 -24.31
C ASP A 427 -21.29 -8.70 -23.41
N GLN A 428 -22.17 -9.61 -23.84
CA GLN A 428 -22.63 -10.74 -23.02
C GLN A 428 -21.49 -11.54 -22.37
N ARG A 429 -20.41 -11.81 -23.11
CA ARG A 429 -19.26 -12.57 -22.60
C ARG A 429 -18.45 -11.80 -21.57
N ASP A 430 -18.25 -10.49 -21.78
CA ASP A 430 -17.53 -9.64 -20.83
C ASP A 430 -18.37 -9.45 -19.56
N ALA A 431 -19.70 -9.32 -19.68
CA ALA A 431 -20.64 -9.26 -18.56
C ALA A 431 -20.63 -10.53 -17.71
N GLU A 432 -20.67 -11.71 -18.34
CA GLU A 432 -20.61 -13.00 -17.64
C GLU A 432 -19.27 -13.21 -16.94
N LEU A 433 -18.16 -12.93 -17.63
CA LEU A 433 -16.80 -13.00 -17.06
C LEU A 433 -16.65 -12.05 -15.87
N PHE A 434 -17.13 -10.82 -15.99
CA PHE A 434 -17.07 -9.82 -14.93
C PHE A 434 -17.83 -10.28 -13.68
N LYS A 435 -19.07 -10.77 -13.84
CA LYS A 435 -19.87 -11.30 -12.71
C LYS A 435 -19.18 -12.47 -12.01
N LYS A 436 -18.60 -13.42 -12.76
CA LYS A 436 -17.84 -14.55 -12.18
C LYS A 436 -16.55 -14.09 -11.50
N THR A 437 -15.87 -13.11 -12.06
CA THR A 437 -14.64 -12.53 -11.49
C THR A 437 -14.94 -11.88 -10.15
N LEU A 438 -15.98 -11.04 -10.04
CA LEU A 438 -16.37 -10.44 -8.77
C LEU A 438 -16.77 -11.49 -7.72
N GLN A 439 -17.41 -12.59 -8.14
CA GLN A 439 -17.73 -13.70 -7.25
C GLN A 439 -16.47 -14.39 -6.72
N LEU A 440 -15.42 -14.57 -7.54
CA LEU A 440 -14.13 -15.07 -7.07
C LEU A 440 -13.50 -14.14 -6.04
N LEU A 441 -13.56 -12.83 -6.27
CA LEU A 441 -12.96 -11.81 -5.41
C LEU A 441 -13.68 -11.61 -4.07
N LYS A 442 -14.82 -12.27 -3.82
CA LYS A 442 -15.60 -12.07 -2.59
C LYS A 442 -14.80 -12.31 -1.30
N GLY A 443 -13.88 -13.28 -1.31
CA GLY A 443 -13.02 -13.59 -0.15
C GLY A 443 -11.83 -12.64 0.03
N LEU A 444 -11.68 -11.67 -0.87
CA LEU A 444 -10.47 -10.87 -0.96
C LEU A 444 -10.14 -10.02 0.29
N PRO A 445 -11.10 -9.34 0.94
CA PRO A 445 -10.83 -8.53 2.13
C PRO A 445 -10.18 -9.28 3.29
N GLU A 446 -10.41 -10.60 3.37
CA GLU A 446 -9.87 -11.43 4.44
C GLU A 446 -8.60 -12.16 4.02
N LEU A 447 -8.50 -12.54 2.75
CA LEU A 447 -7.45 -13.43 2.25
C LEU A 447 -6.29 -12.67 1.59
N GLY A 448 -6.52 -11.48 1.05
CA GLY A 448 -5.51 -10.78 0.26
C GLY A 448 -4.93 -11.68 -0.84
N VAL A 449 -3.59 -11.75 -0.91
CA VAL A 449 -2.88 -12.63 -1.86
C VAL A 449 -3.11 -14.13 -1.65
N LEU A 450 -3.67 -14.55 -0.50
CA LEU A 450 -3.94 -15.96 -0.21
C LEU A 450 -5.16 -16.52 -0.97
N LEU A 451 -5.95 -15.67 -1.62
CA LEU A 451 -7.12 -16.09 -2.39
C LEU A 451 -6.76 -16.91 -3.64
N GLN A 452 -5.50 -16.85 -4.11
CA GLN A 452 -4.98 -17.56 -5.29
C GLN A 452 -5.84 -17.34 -6.56
N VAL A 453 -6.34 -16.11 -6.76
CA VAL A 453 -7.25 -15.75 -7.86
C VAL A 453 -6.67 -16.09 -9.24
N GLU A 454 -5.34 -16.01 -9.39
CA GLU A 454 -4.63 -16.32 -10.62
C GLU A 454 -4.74 -17.79 -11.04
N ARG A 455 -5.10 -18.71 -10.13
CA ARG A 455 -5.27 -20.14 -10.44
C ARG A 455 -6.66 -20.44 -11.00
N GLU A 456 -7.67 -19.74 -10.49
CA GLU A 456 -9.08 -19.96 -10.87
C GLU A 456 -9.45 -19.19 -12.14
N LEU A 457 -8.84 -18.02 -12.36
CA LEU A 457 -9.16 -17.15 -13.49
C LEU A 457 -8.95 -17.80 -14.87
N PRO A 458 -7.85 -18.53 -15.16
CA PRO A 458 -7.69 -19.25 -16.42
C PRO A 458 -8.80 -20.27 -16.66
N HIS A 459 -9.32 -20.90 -15.61
CA HIS A 459 -10.44 -21.83 -15.73
C HIS A 459 -11.72 -21.13 -16.18
N LEU A 460 -12.01 -19.95 -15.61
CA LEU A 460 -13.14 -19.12 -16.05
C LEU A 460 -13.01 -18.67 -17.51
N ILE A 461 -11.82 -18.18 -17.90
CA ILE A 461 -11.56 -17.72 -19.27
C ILE A 461 -11.75 -18.86 -20.27
N ARG A 462 -11.28 -20.08 -19.95
CA ARG A 462 -11.51 -21.24 -20.83
C ARG A 462 -12.99 -21.58 -21.01
N GLN A 463 -13.77 -21.50 -19.93
CA GLN A 463 -15.21 -21.78 -20.00
C GLN A 463 -15.93 -20.79 -20.92
N ASP A 464 -15.54 -19.51 -20.89
CA ASP A 464 -16.31 -18.43 -21.53
C ASP A 464 -15.77 -18.01 -22.91
N TYR A 465 -14.47 -18.20 -23.19
CA TYR A 465 -13.81 -17.68 -24.40
C TYR A 465 -13.20 -18.75 -25.31
N VAL A 466 -12.61 -19.81 -24.76
CA VAL A 466 -11.72 -20.72 -25.53
C VAL A 466 -12.39 -22.07 -25.86
N GLY A 467 -13.39 -22.50 -25.09
CA GLY A 467 -14.02 -23.81 -25.23
C GLY A 467 -13.21 -24.96 -24.59
N LYS A 468 -13.74 -26.20 -24.64
CA LYS A 468 -13.12 -27.39 -24.00
C LYS A 468 -11.86 -27.87 -24.76
N GLY A 469 -10.77 -27.13 -24.66
CA GLY A 469 -9.44 -27.50 -25.17
C GLY A 469 -8.47 -27.90 -24.05
N THR A 470 -7.59 -28.88 -24.31
CA THR A 470 -6.64 -29.46 -23.36
C THR A 470 -5.40 -28.58 -23.16
N GLY A 471 -5.40 -27.59 -22.25
CA GLY A 471 -4.21 -27.00 -21.59
C GLY A 471 -3.03 -26.46 -22.44
N LEU A 472 -3.06 -26.59 -23.76
CA LEU A 472 -2.00 -26.26 -24.73
C LEU A 472 -2.05 -24.79 -25.19
N PHE A 473 -2.98 -24.00 -24.63
CA PHE A 473 -3.31 -22.64 -25.09
C PHE A 473 -3.06 -21.56 -24.03
N ALA A 474 -2.15 -21.77 -23.07
CA ALA A 474 -1.86 -20.81 -22.00
C ALA A 474 -1.53 -19.39 -22.52
N GLN A 475 -0.81 -19.29 -23.64
CA GLN A 475 -0.50 -18.00 -24.27
C GLN A 475 -1.75 -17.32 -24.86
N GLN A 476 -2.63 -18.10 -25.50
CA GLN A 476 -3.88 -17.57 -26.06
C GLN A 476 -4.89 -17.20 -24.97
N GLU A 477 -4.92 -17.94 -23.86
CA GLU A 477 -5.69 -17.62 -22.65
C GLU A 477 -5.21 -16.29 -22.04
N GLN A 478 -3.89 -16.10 -21.96
CA GLN A 478 -3.27 -14.86 -21.47
C GLN A 478 -3.65 -13.65 -22.34
N GLU A 479 -3.51 -13.77 -23.66
CA GLU A 479 -3.88 -12.71 -24.62
C GLU A 479 -5.38 -12.39 -24.57
N SER A 480 -6.23 -13.41 -24.48
CA SER A 480 -7.68 -13.24 -24.39
C SER A 480 -8.07 -12.49 -23.10
N TRP A 481 -7.45 -12.83 -21.97
CA TRP A 481 -7.64 -12.08 -20.73
C TRP A 481 -7.16 -10.64 -20.87
N GLN A 482 -5.94 -10.39 -21.36
CA GLN A 482 -5.41 -9.04 -21.48
C GLN A 482 -6.34 -8.15 -22.32
N GLN A 483 -6.95 -8.70 -23.37
CA GLN A 483 -7.94 -7.98 -24.16
C GLN A 483 -9.26 -7.76 -23.39
N ALA A 484 -9.77 -8.78 -22.68
CA ALA A 484 -10.99 -8.66 -21.87
C ALA A 484 -10.81 -7.67 -20.72
N GLU A 485 -9.69 -7.74 -20.02
CA GLU A 485 -9.28 -6.81 -18.99
C GLU A 485 -9.13 -5.39 -19.51
N ALA A 486 -8.47 -5.18 -20.65
CA ALA A 486 -8.37 -3.86 -21.26
C ALA A 486 -9.77 -3.27 -21.57
N ARG A 487 -10.70 -4.08 -22.06
CA ARG A 487 -12.10 -3.68 -22.28
C ARG A 487 -12.83 -3.38 -20.96
N LEU A 488 -12.70 -4.24 -19.95
CA LEU A 488 -13.32 -4.06 -18.65
C LEU A 488 -12.78 -2.80 -17.94
N HIS A 489 -11.46 -2.57 -17.99
CA HIS A 489 -10.84 -1.39 -17.43
C HIS A 489 -11.32 -0.11 -18.13
N ALA A 490 -11.40 -0.11 -19.47
CA ALA A 490 -11.97 1.00 -20.22
C ALA A 490 -13.42 1.26 -19.83
N ALA A 491 -14.26 0.21 -19.82
CA ALA A 491 -15.68 0.31 -19.45
C ALA A 491 -15.90 0.80 -18.02
N LEU A 492 -15.13 0.30 -17.03
CA LEU A 492 -15.20 0.76 -15.64
C LEU A 492 -14.77 2.22 -15.50
N THR A 493 -13.75 2.64 -16.25
CA THR A 493 -13.28 4.03 -16.26
C THR A 493 -14.34 4.96 -16.85
N GLU A 494 -14.96 4.56 -17.97
CA GLU A 494 -16.07 5.30 -18.57
C GLU A 494 -17.29 5.36 -17.64
N PHE A 495 -17.62 4.25 -16.97
CA PHE A 495 -18.71 4.18 -15.99
C PHE A 495 -18.47 5.12 -14.81
N ALA A 496 -17.23 5.24 -14.33
CA ALA A 496 -16.85 6.17 -13.28
C ALA A 496 -16.89 7.64 -13.72
N GLN A 497 -16.59 7.92 -14.99
CA GLN A 497 -16.52 9.28 -15.55
C GLN A 497 -17.83 9.79 -16.12
N ALA A 498 -18.78 8.91 -16.42
CA ALA A 498 -20.08 9.27 -16.98
C ALA A 498 -20.74 10.35 -16.11
N ALA A 499 -21.13 11.49 -16.72
CA ALA A 499 -21.66 12.66 -16.02
C ALA A 499 -22.92 12.39 -15.15
N LYS A 500 -23.52 11.20 -15.29
CA LYS A 500 -24.67 10.70 -14.51
C LYS A 500 -24.30 9.68 -13.43
N SER A 501 -23.04 9.30 -13.27
CA SER A 501 -22.64 8.34 -12.24
C SER A 501 -22.94 8.94 -10.87
N THR A 502 -23.84 8.32 -10.12
CA THR A 502 -24.01 8.61 -8.70
C THR A 502 -22.69 8.36 -7.97
N TYR A 503 -22.52 8.91 -6.77
CA TYR A 503 -21.31 8.64 -5.99
C TYR A 503 -21.14 7.13 -5.75
N GLN A 504 -22.22 6.40 -5.49
CA GLN A 504 -22.22 4.93 -5.42
C GLN A 504 -21.68 4.28 -6.71
N GLY A 505 -22.02 4.81 -7.89
CA GLY A 505 -21.46 4.35 -9.18
C GLY A 505 -19.94 4.53 -9.29
N ARG A 506 -19.40 5.64 -8.76
CA ARG A 506 -17.95 5.86 -8.71
C ARG A 506 -17.24 4.92 -7.73
N LEU A 507 -17.83 4.70 -6.56
CA LEU A 507 -17.29 3.77 -5.56
C LEU A 507 -17.27 2.33 -6.13
N PHE A 508 -18.37 1.91 -6.76
CA PHE A 508 -18.47 0.64 -7.48
C PHE A 508 -17.33 0.48 -8.49
N ALA A 509 -17.08 1.48 -9.33
CA ALA A 509 -16.02 1.41 -10.34
C ALA A 509 -14.62 1.35 -9.70
N GLN A 510 -14.38 2.12 -8.64
CA GLN A 510 -13.10 2.13 -7.92
C GLN A 510 -12.81 0.77 -7.26
N ASP A 511 -13.79 0.19 -6.58
CA ASP A 511 -13.67 -1.12 -5.93
C ASP A 511 -13.41 -2.23 -6.96
N ALA A 512 -14.11 -2.19 -8.11
CA ALA A 512 -13.88 -3.12 -9.21
C ALA A 512 -12.47 -2.98 -9.81
N LEU A 513 -11.99 -1.74 -10.03
CA LEU A 513 -10.64 -1.48 -10.54
C LEU A 513 -9.55 -1.95 -9.57
N GLN A 514 -9.73 -1.82 -8.25
CA GLN A 514 -8.79 -2.38 -7.28
C GLN A 514 -8.78 -3.91 -7.33
N GLY A 515 -9.94 -4.54 -7.50
CA GLY A 515 -10.05 -5.99 -7.71
C GLY A 515 -9.24 -6.47 -8.92
N LEU A 516 -9.34 -5.78 -10.07
CA LEU A 516 -8.55 -6.08 -11.27
C LEU A 516 -7.04 -5.91 -11.03
N ARG A 517 -6.62 -4.81 -10.38
CA ARG A 517 -5.20 -4.59 -10.05
C ARG A 517 -4.60 -5.71 -9.21
N LEU A 518 -5.38 -6.28 -8.31
CA LEU A 518 -4.87 -7.41 -7.52
C LEU A 518 -4.77 -8.69 -8.33
N ILE A 519 -5.67 -8.91 -9.29
CA ILE A 519 -5.55 -10.02 -10.24
C ILE A 519 -4.24 -9.90 -11.03
N ASP A 520 -3.93 -8.71 -11.53
CA ASP A 520 -2.67 -8.44 -12.22
C ASP A 520 -1.46 -8.74 -11.33
N LEU A 521 -1.43 -8.17 -10.13
CA LEU A 521 -0.35 -8.40 -9.18
C LEU A 521 -0.19 -9.89 -8.83
N SER A 522 -1.30 -10.61 -8.67
CA SER A 522 -1.27 -12.04 -8.31
C SER A 522 -0.76 -12.93 -9.44
N ARG A 523 -0.75 -12.44 -10.68
CA ARG A 523 -0.21 -13.13 -11.87
C ARG A 523 1.25 -12.80 -12.12
N GLU A 524 1.78 -11.78 -11.44
CA GLU A 524 3.18 -11.46 -11.53
C GLU A 524 4.06 -12.53 -10.88
N VAL A 525 5.29 -12.64 -11.39
CA VAL A 525 6.28 -13.57 -10.86
C VAL A 525 7.48 -12.78 -10.37
N PHE A 526 7.75 -12.89 -9.07
CA PHE A 526 8.71 -12.05 -8.35
C PHE A 526 10.09 -12.69 -8.24
N ASP A 527 11.11 -11.85 -8.04
CA ASP A 527 12.49 -12.27 -7.80
C ASP A 527 12.83 -12.25 -6.32
N VAL A 528 12.24 -11.29 -5.62
CA VAL A 528 12.39 -11.09 -4.19
C VAL A 528 11.01 -10.99 -3.56
N VAL A 529 10.80 -11.70 -2.46
CA VAL A 529 9.67 -11.48 -1.57
C VAL A 529 10.21 -11.16 -0.20
N VAL A 530 9.76 -10.07 0.42
CA VAL A 530 10.15 -9.69 1.78
C VAL A 530 8.91 -9.40 2.60
N MET A 531 8.84 -9.94 3.81
CA MET A 531 7.60 -9.87 4.59
C MET A 531 7.79 -9.88 6.10
N ASN A 532 6.88 -9.18 6.77
CA ASN A 532 6.48 -9.43 8.15
C ASN A 532 5.03 -9.96 8.11
N PRO A 533 4.82 -11.26 7.88
CA PRO A 533 3.48 -11.79 7.65
C PRO A 533 2.66 -11.74 8.95
N PRO A 534 1.32 -11.61 8.84
CA PRO A 534 0.47 -11.77 10.01
C PRO A 534 0.65 -13.17 10.60
N PHE A 535 0.58 -13.27 11.93
CA PHE A 535 0.78 -14.52 12.65
C PHE A 535 -0.42 -14.89 13.51
N GLY A 536 -0.56 -16.19 13.76
CA GLY A 536 -1.60 -16.76 14.61
C GLY A 536 -2.74 -17.42 13.85
N ALA A 537 -3.87 -17.56 14.54
CA ALA A 537 -5.01 -18.35 14.06
C ALA A 537 -5.70 -17.70 12.84
N LEU A 538 -6.13 -18.56 11.92
CA LEU A 538 -6.95 -18.22 10.76
C LEU A 538 -8.29 -17.62 11.21
N THR A 539 -8.85 -16.68 10.44
CA THR A 539 -10.22 -16.20 10.68
C THR A 539 -11.19 -17.38 10.55
N SER A 540 -12.22 -17.43 11.40
CA SER A 540 -13.18 -18.55 11.40
C SER A 540 -13.84 -18.77 10.04
N GLY A 541 -14.08 -17.69 9.28
CA GLY A 541 -14.67 -17.74 7.94
C GLY A 541 -13.77 -18.29 6.84
N THR A 542 -12.45 -18.23 6.97
CA THR A 542 -11.50 -18.65 5.91
C THR A 542 -10.74 -19.93 6.22
N LYS A 543 -10.85 -20.43 7.45
CA LYS A 543 -10.05 -21.55 7.96
C LYS A 543 -10.10 -22.79 7.07
N ASP A 544 -11.29 -23.23 6.66
CA ASP A 544 -11.46 -24.46 5.88
C ASP A 544 -10.92 -24.31 4.45
N GLN A 545 -11.16 -23.15 3.84
CA GLN A 545 -10.61 -22.82 2.53
C GLN A 545 -9.08 -22.81 2.55
N LEU A 546 -8.47 -22.12 3.51
CA LEU A 546 -7.02 -22.05 3.67
C LEU A 546 -6.41 -23.41 4.03
N ALA A 547 -7.08 -24.21 4.86
CA ALA A 547 -6.61 -25.55 5.20
C ALA A 547 -6.60 -26.51 4.00
N LYS A 548 -7.53 -26.32 3.06
CA LYS A 548 -7.59 -27.07 1.80
C LYS A 548 -6.55 -26.58 0.80
N ALA A 549 -6.36 -25.27 0.68
CA ALA A 549 -5.40 -24.66 -0.24
C ALA A 549 -3.94 -24.90 0.19
N PHE A 550 -3.65 -24.85 1.49
CA PHE A 550 -2.31 -24.94 2.07
C PHE A 550 -2.20 -26.07 3.12
N PRO A 551 -2.40 -27.35 2.73
CA PRO A 551 -2.48 -28.46 3.68
C PRO A 551 -1.19 -28.68 4.49
N ARG A 552 -0.06 -28.18 3.98
CA ARG A 552 1.28 -28.27 4.59
C ARG A 552 1.58 -27.16 5.59
N SER A 553 0.83 -26.05 5.51
CA SER A 553 1.09 -24.81 6.26
C SER A 553 -0.09 -24.32 7.09
N LYS A 554 -1.25 -24.99 7.01
CA LYS A 554 -2.54 -24.62 7.62
C LYS A 554 -2.56 -24.35 9.13
N ASN A 555 -1.47 -24.58 9.83
CA ASN A 555 -1.40 -24.46 11.29
C ASN A 555 -1.25 -23.01 11.75
N ASP A 556 -0.74 -22.12 10.90
CA ASP A 556 -0.56 -20.70 11.23
C ASP A 556 -0.53 -19.86 9.96
N LEU A 557 -1.08 -18.64 10.02
CA LEU A 557 -1.04 -17.67 8.91
C LEU A 557 0.39 -17.40 8.43
N LEU A 558 1.37 -17.29 9.34
CA LEU A 558 2.76 -17.02 8.96
C LEU A 558 3.31 -18.08 8.00
N ALA A 559 2.97 -19.35 8.23
CA ALA A 559 3.47 -20.46 7.42
C ALA A 559 2.81 -20.47 6.03
N ILE A 560 1.52 -20.14 5.98
CA ILE A 560 0.76 -20.00 4.74
C ILE A 560 1.33 -18.86 3.89
N PHE A 561 1.62 -17.70 4.49
CA PHE A 561 2.22 -16.57 3.78
C PHE A 561 3.60 -16.90 3.20
N VAL A 562 4.44 -17.64 3.93
CA VAL A 562 5.75 -18.06 3.41
C VAL A 562 5.60 -19.06 2.27
N GLU A 563 4.72 -20.06 2.39
CA GLU A 563 4.42 -20.99 1.28
C GLU A 563 3.89 -20.21 0.06
N ARG A 564 2.95 -19.28 0.27
CA ARG A 564 2.40 -18.44 -0.79
C ARG A 564 3.44 -17.54 -1.46
N GLY A 565 4.31 -16.90 -0.68
CA GLY A 565 5.40 -16.10 -1.22
C GLY A 565 6.33 -16.92 -2.11
N LEU A 566 6.67 -18.15 -1.70
CA LEU A 566 7.43 -19.09 -2.52
C LEU A 566 6.67 -19.49 -3.81
N GLU A 567 5.35 -19.62 -3.79
CA GLU A 567 4.57 -19.89 -5.01
C GLU A 567 4.63 -18.74 -6.02
N MET A 568 4.67 -17.50 -5.55
CA MET A 568 4.65 -16.28 -6.38
C MET A 568 6.02 -15.86 -6.93
N MET A 569 7.10 -16.55 -6.58
CA MET A 569 8.45 -16.21 -7.07
C MET A 569 9.02 -17.19 -8.09
N ARG A 570 10.05 -16.76 -8.80
CA ARG A 570 10.83 -17.58 -9.73
C ARG A 570 11.77 -18.53 -8.99
N CYS A 571 12.13 -19.66 -9.60
CA CYS A 571 13.24 -20.49 -9.12
C CYS A 571 14.53 -19.66 -9.07
N GLY A 572 15.32 -19.85 -8.02
CA GLY A 572 16.48 -19.00 -7.70
C GLY A 572 16.15 -17.65 -7.05
N GLY A 573 14.86 -17.29 -6.95
CA GLY A 573 14.39 -16.14 -6.20
C GLY A 573 14.57 -16.31 -4.69
N ARG A 574 14.50 -15.20 -3.94
CA ARG A 574 14.74 -15.18 -2.49
C ARG A 574 13.53 -14.65 -1.73
N ILE A 575 13.14 -15.36 -0.68
CA ILE A 575 12.17 -14.90 0.31
C ILE A 575 12.87 -14.52 1.61
N GLY A 576 12.68 -13.30 2.10
CA GLY A 576 13.08 -12.86 3.42
C GLY A 576 11.84 -12.72 4.31
N ALA A 577 11.83 -13.38 5.46
CA ALA A 577 10.69 -13.30 6.37
C ALA A 577 11.16 -13.12 7.82
N ILE A 578 10.44 -12.27 8.57
CA ILE A 578 10.47 -12.27 10.03
C ILE A 578 9.20 -12.94 10.55
N THR A 579 9.33 -14.04 11.28
CA THR A 579 8.17 -14.76 11.84
C THR A 579 8.39 -15.12 13.30
N SER A 580 7.36 -15.68 13.95
CA SER A 580 7.57 -16.43 15.19
C SER A 580 8.63 -17.52 14.95
N ARG A 581 9.62 -17.63 15.83
CA ARG A 581 10.64 -18.68 15.75
C ARG A 581 10.10 -20.08 16.01
N THR A 582 8.89 -20.17 16.59
CA THR A 582 8.24 -21.44 16.93
C THR A 582 8.02 -22.36 15.72
N CYS A 583 7.91 -21.81 14.50
CA CYS A 583 7.78 -22.60 13.28
C CYS A 583 9.01 -23.49 13.01
N PHE A 584 10.16 -23.20 13.62
CA PHE A 584 11.38 -23.96 13.42
C PHE A 584 11.54 -25.15 14.37
N PHE A 585 10.80 -25.24 15.48
CA PHE A 585 10.98 -26.32 16.45
C PHE A 585 9.70 -26.98 16.97
N LEU A 586 8.52 -26.34 16.87
CA LEU A 586 7.28 -27.00 17.28
C LEU A 586 6.95 -28.18 16.34
N SER A 587 6.43 -29.26 16.92
CA SER A 587 6.05 -30.47 16.18
C SER A 587 4.91 -30.22 15.19
N SER A 588 4.01 -29.29 15.49
CA SER A 588 2.94 -28.86 14.58
C SER A 588 3.48 -28.33 13.24
N PHE A 589 4.70 -27.77 13.21
CA PHE A 589 5.30 -27.24 11.98
C PHE A 589 6.23 -28.22 11.26
N GLN A 590 6.29 -29.50 11.67
CA GLN A 590 7.18 -30.48 11.04
C GLN A 590 6.93 -30.61 9.53
N LYS A 591 5.66 -30.75 9.11
CA LYS A 591 5.30 -30.83 7.68
C LYS A 591 5.73 -29.59 6.90
N TRP A 592 5.59 -28.41 7.50
CA TRP A 592 6.01 -27.15 6.88
C TRP A 592 7.54 -27.12 6.68
N ARG A 593 8.32 -27.51 7.68
CA ARG A 593 9.78 -27.58 7.54
C ARG A 593 10.22 -28.57 6.46
N GLU A 594 9.69 -29.78 6.48
CA GLU A 594 10.08 -30.84 5.55
C GLU A 594 9.64 -30.56 4.11
N GLN A 595 8.44 -30.01 3.92
CA GLN A 595 7.82 -29.92 2.58
C GLN A 595 7.80 -28.53 1.98
N VAL A 596 7.99 -27.47 2.79
CA VAL A 596 8.04 -26.07 2.30
C VAL A 596 9.47 -25.56 2.42
N VAL A 597 10.00 -25.47 3.64
CA VAL A 597 11.33 -24.88 3.90
C VAL A 597 12.47 -25.67 3.27
N LEU A 598 12.37 -27.00 3.26
CA LEU A 598 13.37 -27.91 2.69
C LEU A 598 12.89 -28.63 1.41
N GLY A 599 11.61 -28.50 1.08
CA GLY A 599 10.99 -29.22 -0.05
C GLY A 599 10.71 -28.36 -1.28
N ILE A 600 10.44 -27.07 -1.08
CA ILE A 600 10.23 -26.07 -2.15
C ILE A 600 11.39 -25.07 -2.21
N ALA A 601 12.08 -24.90 -1.07
CA ALA A 601 13.12 -23.92 -0.89
C ALA A 601 14.30 -24.53 -0.15
N LYS A 602 15.33 -23.70 0.02
CA LYS A 602 16.52 -24.00 0.80
C LYS A 602 16.86 -22.81 1.70
N PRO A 603 17.09 -23.00 3.00
CA PRO A 603 17.58 -21.94 3.88
C PRO A 603 18.97 -21.46 3.45
N GLU A 604 19.13 -20.15 3.31
CA GLU A 604 20.40 -19.51 2.98
C GLU A 604 20.99 -18.80 4.22
N VAL A 605 20.14 -18.08 4.95
CA VAL A 605 20.52 -17.32 6.15
C VAL A 605 19.40 -17.42 7.19
N MET A 606 19.76 -17.49 8.48
CA MET A 606 18.81 -17.42 9.59
C MET A 606 19.44 -16.70 10.79
N ALA A 607 18.66 -15.83 11.41
CA ALA A 607 18.97 -15.15 12.66
C ALA A 607 17.82 -15.38 13.67
N ASP A 608 18.16 -15.95 14.82
CA ASP A 608 17.26 -16.11 15.94
C ASP A 608 17.34 -14.86 16.83
N LEU A 609 16.28 -14.06 16.84
CA LEU A 609 16.29 -12.72 17.42
C LEU A 609 15.70 -12.70 18.85
N GLY A 610 15.01 -13.76 19.26
CA GLY A 610 14.42 -13.85 20.61
C GLY A 610 13.28 -12.86 20.85
N HIS A 611 13.13 -12.43 22.10
CA HIS A 611 12.05 -11.53 22.55
C HIS A 611 12.38 -10.04 22.38
N GLY A 612 11.33 -9.22 22.24
CA GLY A 612 11.45 -7.75 22.29
C GLY A 612 11.82 -7.08 20.97
N VAL A 613 11.80 -7.82 19.85
CA VAL A 613 12.16 -7.33 18.51
C VAL A 613 11.03 -6.52 17.88
N MET A 614 9.81 -7.05 17.90
CA MET A 614 8.62 -6.36 17.38
C MET A 614 7.91 -5.69 18.56
N ASP A 615 7.76 -4.37 18.54
CA ASP A 615 7.13 -3.61 19.62
C ASP A 615 5.74 -4.17 19.95
N ASP A 616 5.45 -4.33 21.24
CA ASP A 616 4.17 -4.84 21.76
C ASP A 616 3.78 -6.27 21.28
N ALA A 617 4.67 -6.98 20.57
CA ALA A 617 4.45 -8.37 20.18
C ALA A 617 4.97 -9.32 21.27
N MET A 618 4.08 -10.14 21.83
CA MET A 618 4.43 -11.19 22.80
C MET A 618 4.92 -12.46 22.07
N VAL A 619 5.89 -12.31 21.17
CA VAL A 619 6.41 -13.39 20.32
C VAL A 619 7.94 -13.36 20.30
N GLU A 620 8.55 -14.54 20.26
CA GLU A 620 9.98 -14.67 19.96
C GLU A 620 10.16 -14.72 18.44
N ALA A 621 11.01 -13.85 17.89
CA ALA A 621 11.15 -13.69 16.45
C ALA A 621 12.37 -14.43 15.87
N ALA A 622 12.24 -14.88 14.64
CA ALA A 622 13.36 -15.28 13.78
C ALA A 622 13.25 -14.57 12.44
N ALA A 623 14.37 -14.07 11.93
CA ALA A 623 14.50 -13.51 10.58
C ALA A 623 15.32 -14.47 9.72
N TYR A 624 14.85 -14.81 8.53
CA TYR A 624 15.51 -15.80 7.69
C TYR A 624 15.28 -15.53 6.20
N VAL A 625 16.20 -16.06 5.39
CA VAL A 625 16.13 -16.04 3.94
C VAL A 625 16.10 -17.47 3.41
N LEU A 626 15.12 -17.76 2.55
CA LEU A 626 15.06 -19.00 1.78
C LEU A 626 15.23 -18.70 0.29
N VAL A 627 15.94 -19.57 -0.42
CA VAL A 627 16.06 -19.56 -1.89
C VAL A 627 15.09 -20.58 -2.44
N LYS A 628 14.25 -20.21 -3.41
CA LYS A 628 13.37 -21.17 -4.08
C LYS A 628 14.16 -22.08 -5.01
N GLU A 629 13.93 -23.38 -4.93
CA GLU A 629 14.54 -24.38 -5.81
C GLU A 629 13.78 -24.58 -7.12
#